data_AF-A0A8I1EBU4-F1
#
_entry.id   AF-A0A8I1EBU4-F1
#
_cell.length_a   1.000
_cell.length_b   1.000
_cell.length_c   1.000
_cell.angle_alpha   90.00
_cell.angle_beta   90.00
_cell.angle_gamma   90.00
#
_symmetry.space_group_name_H-M   'P 1'
#
loop_
_entity.id
_entity.type
_entity.pdbx_description
1 polymer ?
#
loop_
_entity_poly.entity_id
_entity_poly.type
_entity_poly.pdbx_seq_one_letter_code
_entity_poly.pdbx_strand_id
1 'polypeptide(L)'
;MNAEQSRRISGPDGFSGLMTHIKREATSHQHSTSEIHVVSDDGDQFLIRFEDGTDTSAFVAKVISAFRFNPDWRENFRVFTHAHATMPLRYMDGYSGTVDTSIGVYVQELNSRGFRTLESCEGDNHPMGRMPSITFADQIPEPLHKVWSALGWINMDLSVTPIPCRGHTKVFQQMFIVILDDWMFGQLDTTAKRYRADRVAKPMIPELPPVNAGALRDHQALVSKRVKKINTLGESATFDDLVKLRSGRDSYSTWKIPELKKALANDPALDYLESHIHNTPALQRAMRWRMRGLDLAMIMKKHEVDQVLESRALRIKQEKRQAKD
;
A
#
# COMPACT_ATOMS: atom_id res chain seq x y z
N MET A 1 -10.86 12.50 15.23
CA MET A 1 -12.08 12.05 14.52
C MET A 1 -11.64 11.12 13.38
N ASN A 2 -12.00 9.84 13.40
CA ASN A 2 -11.58 8.89 12.36
C ASN A 2 -12.41 9.14 11.09
N ALA A 3 -11.74 9.34 9.97
CA ALA A 3 -12.40 9.43 8.67
C ALA A 3 -12.23 8.08 7.96
N GLU A 4 -13.34 7.36 7.80
CA GLU A 4 -13.40 6.13 7.01
C GLU A 4 -14.11 6.42 5.69
N GLN A 5 -13.44 6.10 4.58
CA GLN A 5 -14.05 6.17 3.25
C GLN A 5 -13.96 4.80 2.58
N SER A 6 -15.11 4.15 2.47
CA SER A 6 -15.24 2.86 1.79
C SER A 6 -15.75 3.05 0.36
N ARG A 7 -15.15 2.34 -0.60
CA ARG A 7 -15.60 2.32 -1.99
C ARG A 7 -15.33 0.97 -2.63
N ARG A 8 -16.25 0.51 -3.50
CA ARG A 8 -15.96 -0.62 -4.38
C ARG A 8 -14.95 -0.22 -5.43
N ILE A 9 -13.99 -1.11 -5.67
CA ILE A 9 -13.02 -0.98 -6.75
C ILE A 9 -13.04 -2.24 -7.61
N SER A 10 -12.71 -2.09 -8.89
CA SER A 10 -12.51 -3.20 -9.81
C SER A 10 -11.31 -2.98 -10.72
N GLY A 11 -10.59 -4.05 -11.02
CA GLY A 11 -9.46 -4.10 -11.96
C GLY A 11 -9.86 -4.70 -13.32
N PRO A 12 -9.07 -4.50 -14.37
CA PRO A 12 -9.29 -5.11 -15.68
C PRO A 12 -8.98 -6.62 -15.69
N ASP A 13 -8.24 -7.11 -14.69
CA ASP A 13 -7.88 -8.50 -14.46
C ASP A 13 -8.98 -9.33 -13.78
N GLY A 14 -10.21 -8.79 -13.70
CA GLY A 14 -11.32 -9.42 -13.00
C GLY A 14 -11.32 -9.19 -11.48
N PHE A 15 -10.33 -8.47 -10.94
CA PHE A 15 -10.29 -8.10 -9.53
C PHE A 15 -11.51 -7.25 -9.14
N SER A 16 -12.15 -7.57 -8.03
CA SER A 16 -13.16 -6.72 -7.40
C SER A 16 -13.09 -6.81 -5.88
N GLY A 17 -13.36 -5.70 -5.20
CA GLY A 17 -13.31 -5.67 -3.74
C GLY A 17 -13.82 -4.37 -3.13
N LEU A 18 -13.99 -4.42 -1.81
CA LEU A 18 -14.27 -3.26 -0.98
C LEU A 18 -12.94 -2.68 -0.46
N MET A 19 -12.69 -1.42 -0.79
CA MET A 19 -11.52 -0.68 -0.32
C MET A 19 -11.95 0.36 0.71
N THR A 20 -11.32 0.32 1.89
CA THR A 20 -11.56 1.23 3.01
C THR A 20 -10.29 2.01 3.31
N HIS A 21 -10.34 3.34 3.12
CA HIS A 21 -9.28 4.23 3.57
C HIS A 21 -9.58 4.65 5.00
N ILE A 22 -8.66 4.29 5.91
CA ILE A 22 -8.72 4.58 7.33
C ILE A 22 -7.68 5.66 7.63
N LYS A 23 -8.11 6.78 8.19
CA LYS A 23 -7.23 7.83 8.70
C LYS A 23 -7.47 8.03 10.19
N ARG A 24 -6.47 7.69 11.00
CA ARG A 24 -6.46 7.90 12.45
C ARG A 24 -5.63 9.14 12.76
N GLU A 25 -6.26 10.13 13.37
CA GLU A 25 -5.55 11.32 13.86
C GLU A 25 -4.67 10.92 15.05
N ALA A 26 -3.50 11.55 15.17
CA ALA A 26 -2.61 11.35 16.31
C ALA A 26 -3.34 11.70 17.61
N THR A 27 -3.28 10.82 18.60
CA THR A 27 -3.61 11.17 19.99
C THR A 27 -2.32 11.58 20.70
N SER A 28 -2.40 12.12 21.93
CA SER A 28 -1.24 12.60 22.69
C SER A 28 -0.08 11.58 22.82
N HIS A 29 -0.35 10.29 22.56
CA HIS A 29 0.62 9.18 22.71
C HIS A 29 0.70 8.26 21.48
N GLN A 30 0.10 8.61 20.34
CA GLN A 30 0.13 7.78 19.12
C GLN A 30 0.37 8.61 17.86
N HIS A 31 1.23 8.10 16.97
CA HIS A 31 1.43 8.67 15.63
C HIS A 31 0.16 8.57 14.79
N SER A 32 -0.06 9.55 13.91
CA SER A 32 -1.18 9.51 12.96
C SER A 32 -0.95 8.38 11.96
N THR A 33 -1.89 7.43 11.85
CA THR A 33 -1.77 6.36 10.85
C THR A 33 -2.78 6.55 9.74
N SER A 34 -2.30 6.49 8.50
CA SER A 34 -3.14 6.40 7.30
C SER A 34 -2.89 5.05 6.65
N GLU A 35 -3.95 4.29 6.42
CA GLU A 35 -3.89 2.97 5.79
C GLU A 35 -5.09 2.71 4.89
N ILE A 36 -4.88 1.92 3.85
CA ILE A 36 -5.94 1.40 3.00
C ILE A 36 -6.02 -0.09 3.22
N HIS A 37 -7.18 -0.55 3.66
CA HIS A 37 -7.54 -1.96 3.68
C HIS A 37 -8.38 -2.29 2.45
N VAL A 38 -8.10 -3.42 1.81
CA VAL A 38 -8.88 -3.93 0.70
C VAL A 38 -9.26 -5.36 1.01
N VAL A 39 -10.55 -5.67 0.92
CA VAL A 39 -11.06 -7.04 0.97
C VAL A 39 -11.65 -7.34 -0.39
N SER A 40 -11.07 -8.28 -1.12
CA SER A 40 -11.60 -8.71 -2.41
C SER A 40 -12.79 -9.64 -2.25
N ASP A 41 -13.60 -9.75 -3.31
CA ASP A 41 -14.82 -10.55 -3.30
C ASP A 41 -14.50 -12.07 -3.18
N ASP A 42 -13.27 -12.50 -3.45
CA ASP A 42 -12.74 -13.86 -3.24
C ASP A 42 -12.18 -14.09 -1.81
N GLY A 43 -12.19 -13.07 -0.96
CA GLY A 43 -11.77 -13.14 0.44
C GLY A 43 -10.31 -12.75 0.71
N ASP A 44 -9.50 -12.46 -0.32
CA ASP A 44 -8.15 -11.95 -0.08
C ASP A 44 -8.18 -10.58 0.60
N GLN A 45 -7.18 -10.35 1.44
CA GLN A 45 -7.03 -9.09 2.15
C GLN A 45 -5.73 -8.42 1.76
N PHE A 46 -5.75 -7.10 1.61
CA PHE A 46 -4.59 -6.29 1.30
C PHE A 46 -4.53 -5.08 2.22
N LEU A 47 -3.33 -4.73 2.67
CA LEU A 47 -3.09 -3.61 3.57
C LEU A 47 -1.95 -2.73 3.04
N ILE A 48 -2.30 -1.49 2.72
CA ILE A 48 -1.34 -0.46 2.29
C ILE A 48 -1.24 0.55 3.42
N ARG A 49 -0.07 0.68 4.04
CA ARG A 49 0.19 1.70 5.05
C ARG A 49 0.98 2.85 4.43
N PHE A 50 0.67 4.08 4.82
CA PHE A 50 1.34 5.29 4.36
C PHE A 50 2.34 5.78 5.41
N GLU A 51 3.43 6.40 4.94
CA GLU A 51 4.31 7.17 5.83
C GLU A 51 3.61 8.47 6.23
N ASP A 52 3.93 8.98 7.43
CA ASP A 52 3.40 10.23 7.95
C ASP A 52 3.57 11.37 6.93
N GLY A 53 2.46 12.04 6.60
CA GLY A 53 2.45 13.17 5.66
C GLY A 53 2.44 12.80 4.17
N THR A 54 2.52 11.52 3.79
CA THR A 54 2.49 11.10 2.37
C THR A 54 1.08 10.88 1.82
N ASP A 55 0.06 10.84 2.68
CA ASP A 55 -1.33 10.48 2.39
C ASP A 55 -2.17 11.58 1.71
N THR A 56 -1.56 12.37 0.83
CA THR A 56 -2.30 13.37 0.05
C THR A 56 -3.36 12.69 -0.84
N SER A 57 -4.52 13.33 -1.05
CA SER A 57 -5.60 12.78 -1.89
C SER A 57 -5.13 12.41 -3.30
N ALA A 58 -4.16 13.17 -3.85
CA ALA A 58 -3.56 12.89 -5.15
C ALA A 58 -2.69 11.63 -5.14
N PHE A 59 -1.87 11.43 -4.10
CA PHE A 59 -1.03 10.25 -3.98
C PHE A 59 -1.84 8.99 -3.69
N VAL A 60 -2.83 9.08 -2.78
CA VAL A 60 -3.81 8.00 -2.53
C VAL A 60 -4.52 7.58 -3.82
N ALA A 61 -4.95 8.53 -4.66
CA ALA A 61 -5.55 8.21 -5.95
C ALA A 61 -4.58 7.48 -6.90
N LYS A 62 -3.29 7.83 -6.90
CA LYS A 62 -2.25 7.14 -7.67
C LYS A 62 -2.04 5.70 -7.19
N VAL A 63 -1.93 5.51 -5.88
CA VAL A 63 -1.79 4.18 -5.25
C VAL A 63 -2.97 3.29 -5.61
N ILE A 64 -4.20 3.80 -5.47
CA ILE A 64 -5.41 3.01 -5.77
C ILE A 64 -5.49 2.69 -7.26
N SER A 65 -5.07 3.62 -8.13
CA SER A 65 -4.94 3.33 -9.56
C SER A 65 -3.91 2.23 -9.81
N ALA A 66 -2.71 2.32 -9.24
CA ALA A 66 -1.68 1.31 -9.41
C ALA A 66 -2.15 -0.07 -8.92
N PHE A 67 -2.79 -0.13 -7.76
CA PHE A 67 -3.35 -1.34 -7.15
C PHE A 67 -4.37 -2.02 -8.06
N ARG A 68 -5.28 -1.24 -8.66
CA ARG A 68 -6.32 -1.77 -9.56
C ARG A 68 -5.75 -2.32 -10.86
N PHE A 69 -4.68 -1.72 -11.39
CA PHE A 69 -4.22 -1.97 -12.76
C PHE A 69 -2.94 -2.80 -12.87
N ASN A 70 -2.29 -3.13 -11.75
CA ASN A 70 -1.02 -3.87 -11.75
C ASN A 70 -1.10 -5.01 -10.72
N PRO A 71 -1.54 -6.22 -11.13
CA PRO A 71 -1.68 -7.37 -10.25
C PRO A 71 -0.37 -7.71 -9.52
N ASP A 72 0.75 -7.80 -10.23
CA ASP A 72 2.05 -8.13 -9.62
C ASP A 72 2.49 -7.10 -8.56
N TRP A 73 2.16 -5.82 -8.78
CA TRP A 73 2.46 -4.77 -7.81
C TRP A 73 1.51 -4.83 -6.60
N ARG A 74 0.25 -5.18 -6.82
CA ARG A 74 -0.78 -5.36 -5.79
C ARG A 74 -0.38 -6.40 -4.75
N GLU A 75 0.29 -7.48 -5.18
CA GLU A 75 0.73 -8.57 -4.30
C GLU A 75 1.67 -8.13 -3.18
N ASN A 76 2.39 -7.01 -3.35
CA ASN A 76 3.23 -6.43 -2.29
C ASN A 76 2.44 -5.96 -1.05
N PHE A 77 1.12 -5.90 -1.15
CA PHE A 77 0.23 -5.46 -0.08
C PHE A 77 -0.65 -6.57 0.46
N ARG A 78 -0.56 -7.79 -0.09
CA ARG A 78 -1.40 -8.91 0.36
C ARG A 78 -1.09 -9.21 1.83
N VAL A 79 -2.14 -9.27 2.66
CA VAL A 79 -2.06 -9.64 4.06
C VAL A 79 -2.06 -11.16 4.11
N PHE A 80 -0.91 -11.76 4.39
CA PHE A 80 -0.79 -13.20 4.48
C PHE A 80 -1.33 -13.69 5.82
N THR A 81 -2.50 -14.32 5.79
CA THR A 81 -2.99 -15.19 6.88
C THR A 81 -3.22 -16.59 6.33
N HIS A 82 -2.24 -17.15 5.61
CA HIS A 82 -2.28 -18.59 5.39
C HIS A 82 -2.01 -19.26 6.74
N ALA A 83 -2.82 -20.27 7.07
CA ALA A 83 -2.51 -21.14 8.17
C ALA A 83 -1.20 -21.86 7.83
N HIS A 84 -0.17 -21.64 8.65
CA HIS A 84 1.09 -22.37 8.52
C HIS A 84 0.83 -23.85 8.76
N ALA A 85 1.55 -24.71 8.05
CA ALA A 85 1.48 -26.14 8.32
C ALA A 85 2.05 -26.38 9.72
N THR A 86 1.26 -26.97 10.62
CA THR A 86 1.69 -27.23 11.99
C THR A 86 2.01 -28.70 12.21
N MET A 87 2.93 -28.96 13.14
CA MET A 87 3.23 -30.29 13.64
C MET A 87 2.98 -30.35 15.15
N PRO A 88 2.63 -31.53 15.70
CA PRO A 88 2.47 -31.69 17.14
C PRO A 88 3.81 -31.53 17.85
N LEU A 89 3.82 -30.77 18.93
CA LEU A 89 4.95 -30.62 19.83
C LEU A 89 4.68 -31.40 21.12
N ARG A 90 5.68 -32.16 21.59
CA ARG A 90 5.60 -32.87 22.88
C ARG A 90 6.51 -32.21 23.89
N TYR A 91 5.91 -31.72 24.97
CA TYR A 91 6.62 -31.16 26.11
C TYR A 91 7.02 -32.26 27.10
N MET A 92 8.11 -32.07 27.85
CA MET A 92 8.63 -33.08 28.80
C MET A 92 7.70 -33.38 29.97
N ASP A 93 6.80 -32.44 30.30
CA ASP A 93 5.77 -32.54 31.33
C ASP A 93 4.49 -33.25 30.84
N GLY A 94 4.47 -33.76 29.61
CA GLY A 94 3.36 -34.50 29.02
C GLY A 94 2.28 -33.64 28.36
N TYR A 95 2.42 -32.30 28.37
CA TYR A 95 1.55 -31.44 27.58
C TYR A 95 1.84 -31.62 26.08
N SER A 96 0.83 -31.33 25.27
CA SER A 96 0.95 -31.31 23.81
C SER A 96 0.53 -29.95 23.28
N GLY A 97 1.26 -29.47 22.28
CA GLY A 97 0.97 -28.24 21.56
C GLY A 97 1.13 -28.44 20.06
N THR A 98 1.07 -27.35 19.32
CA THR A 98 1.37 -27.34 17.89
C THR A 98 2.34 -26.22 17.58
N VAL A 99 3.22 -26.44 16.62
CA VAL A 99 4.24 -25.49 16.18
C VAL A 99 4.33 -25.50 14.67
N ASP A 100 4.69 -24.36 14.07
CA ASP A 100 4.94 -24.25 12.64
C ASP A 100 6.06 -25.23 12.22
N THR A 101 5.81 -25.99 11.15
CA THR A 101 6.64 -27.14 10.76
C THR A 101 8.09 -26.75 10.49
N SER A 102 8.34 -25.56 9.95
CA SER A 102 9.69 -25.08 9.58
C SER A 102 10.59 -24.82 10.78
N ILE A 103 10.02 -24.46 11.94
CA ILE A 103 10.76 -24.24 13.18
C ILE A 103 10.59 -25.38 14.18
N GLY A 104 9.70 -26.33 13.89
CA GLY A 104 9.28 -27.37 14.84
C GLY A 104 10.42 -28.24 15.35
N VAL A 105 11.41 -28.58 14.50
CA VAL A 105 12.60 -29.34 14.92
C VAL A 105 13.40 -28.56 15.97
N TYR A 106 13.61 -27.26 15.77
CA TYR A 106 14.37 -26.43 16.71
C TYR A 106 13.62 -26.25 18.03
N VAL A 107 12.30 -26.02 17.96
CA VAL A 107 11.46 -25.88 19.16
C VAL A 107 11.42 -27.21 19.94
N GLN A 108 11.30 -28.35 19.26
CA GLN A 108 11.34 -29.66 19.90
C GLN A 108 12.70 -29.91 20.59
N GLU A 109 13.80 -29.48 19.97
CA GLU A 109 15.15 -29.61 20.55
C GLU A 109 15.39 -28.68 21.74
N LEU A 110 14.84 -27.45 21.72
CA LEU A 110 14.86 -26.57 22.89
C LEU A 110 14.16 -27.24 24.08
N ASN A 111 12.95 -27.77 23.84
CA ASN A 111 12.16 -28.44 24.88
C ASN A 111 12.82 -29.74 25.36
N SER A 112 13.43 -30.54 24.47
CA SER A 112 14.12 -31.79 24.83
C SER A 112 15.32 -31.54 25.74
N ARG A 113 15.99 -30.39 25.59
CA ARG A 113 17.10 -29.93 26.44
C ARG A 113 16.66 -29.18 27.70
N GLY A 114 15.35 -29.11 27.99
CA GLY A 114 14.80 -28.50 29.19
C GLY A 114 14.54 -27.00 29.10
N PHE A 115 14.57 -26.40 27.90
CA PHE A 115 14.22 -25.00 27.67
C PHE A 115 12.78 -24.90 27.18
N ARG A 116 11.84 -24.74 28.11
CA ARG A 116 10.41 -24.75 27.82
C ARG A 116 10.00 -23.53 27.00
N THR A 117 9.26 -23.77 25.91
CA THR A 117 8.64 -22.73 25.08
C THR A 117 7.13 -22.65 25.33
N LEU A 118 6.55 -21.46 25.29
CA LEU A 118 5.11 -21.20 25.47
C LEU A 118 4.40 -21.01 24.13
N GLU A 119 4.96 -20.13 23.30
CA GLU A 119 4.43 -19.78 21.98
C GLU A 119 5.59 -19.69 21.00
N SER A 120 5.33 -20.05 19.75
CA SER A 120 6.31 -19.90 18.68
C SER A 120 5.63 -19.77 17.33
N CYS A 121 6.21 -18.98 16.45
CA CYS A 121 5.77 -18.87 15.06
C CYS A 121 6.97 -18.71 14.12
N GLU A 122 6.84 -19.23 12.91
CA GLU A 122 7.90 -19.15 11.91
C GLU A 122 7.98 -17.76 11.25
N GLY A 123 6.95 -16.93 11.38
CA GLY A 123 6.81 -15.67 10.65
C GLY A 123 6.43 -15.85 9.18
N ASP A 124 6.14 -14.78 8.47
CA ASP A 124 5.71 -14.87 7.07
C ASP A 124 6.87 -14.52 6.13
N ASN A 125 6.94 -15.21 4.98
CA ASN A 125 7.93 -14.95 3.92
C ASN A 125 7.75 -13.61 3.19
N HIS A 126 6.81 -12.78 3.63
CA HIS A 126 6.47 -11.50 3.03
C HIS A 126 7.28 -10.34 3.64
N PRO A 127 7.76 -9.34 2.88
CA PRO A 127 8.54 -8.21 3.39
C PRO A 127 7.91 -7.40 4.53
N MET A 128 6.59 -7.49 4.68
CA MET A 128 5.79 -6.77 5.68
C MET A 128 4.94 -7.73 6.53
N GLY A 129 5.21 -9.04 6.48
CA GLY A 129 4.44 -10.04 7.22
C GLY A 129 4.84 -10.12 8.70
N ARG A 130 4.28 -11.11 9.41
CA ARG A 130 4.59 -11.40 10.81
C ARG A 130 6.05 -11.81 10.95
N MET A 131 6.68 -11.38 12.05
CA MET A 131 8.03 -11.80 12.40
C MET A 131 8.02 -13.21 13.00
N PRO A 132 9.09 -14.00 12.84
CA PRO A 132 9.25 -15.20 13.65
C PRO A 132 9.34 -14.82 15.13
N SER A 133 8.86 -15.70 15.99
CA SER A 133 9.01 -15.52 17.43
C SER A 133 9.11 -16.85 18.16
N ILE A 134 9.82 -16.84 19.29
CA ILE A 134 9.75 -17.89 20.31
C ILE A 134 9.64 -17.22 21.67
N THR A 135 8.65 -17.62 22.45
CA THR A 135 8.46 -17.20 23.84
C THR A 135 8.87 -18.33 24.76
N PHE A 136 9.81 -18.04 25.68
CA PHE A 136 10.29 -19.01 26.67
C PHE A 136 9.50 -18.88 27.97
N ALA A 137 9.29 -20.00 28.67
CA ALA A 137 8.58 -20.00 29.94
C ALA A 137 9.47 -19.49 31.09
N ASP A 138 10.71 -19.96 31.12
CA ASP A 138 11.60 -19.79 32.28
C ASP A 138 12.94 -19.15 31.90
N GLN A 139 13.63 -19.74 30.91
CA GLN A 139 14.98 -19.31 30.54
C GLN A 139 15.29 -19.57 29.06
N ILE A 140 16.14 -18.71 28.51
CA ILE A 140 16.71 -18.82 27.17
C ILE A 140 18.06 -19.55 27.28
N PRO A 141 18.39 -20.51 26.41
CA PRO A 141 19.73 -21.11 26.38
C PRO A 141 20.81 -20.04 26.29
N GLU A 142 21.83 -20.12 27.15
CA GLU A 142 22.82 -19.05 27.28
C GLU A 142 23.46 -18.63 25.94
N PRO A 143 23.91 -19.57 25.08
CA PRO A 143 24.54 -19.18 23.81
C PRO A 143 23.58 -18.40 22.90
N LEU A 144 22.29 -18.77 22.88
CA LEU A 144 21.25 -18.07 22.14
C LEU A 144 20.92 -16.71 22.78
N HIS A 145 20.86 -16.66 24.11
CA HIS A 145 20.65 -15.43 24.85
C HIS A 145 21.73 -14.38 24.51
N LYS A 146 23.02 -14.78 24.48
CA LYS A 146 24.12 -13.90 24.05
C LYS A 146 23.90 -13.33 22.66
N VAL A 147 23.58 -14.17 21.68
CA VAL A 147 23.41 -13.76 20.28
C VAL A 147 22.21 -12.84 20.13
N TRP A 148 21.04 -13.25 20.62
CA TRP A 148 19.81 -12.46 20.47
C TRP A 148 19.84 -11.16 21.28
N SER A 149 20.51 -11.14 22.44
CA SER A 149 20.76 -9.91 23.20
C SER A 149 21.66 -8.95 22.41
N ALA A 150 22.76 -9.46 21.82
CA ALA A 150 23.66 -8.65 20.99
C ALA A 150 23.02 -8.10 19.70
N LEU A 151 21.93 -8.73 19.24
CA LEU A 151 21.09 -8.27 18.12
C LEU A 151 19.90 -7.40 18.56
N GLY A 152 19.65 -7.29 19.87
CA GLY A 152 18.53 -6.53 20.43
C GLY A 152 17.15 -7.15 20.17
N TRP A 153 17.04 -8.48 20.15
CA TRP A 153 15.80 -9.20 19.82
C TRP A 153 15.03 -9.74 21.03
N ILE A 154 15.58 -9.62 22.23
CA ILE A 154 14.96 -10.13 23.46
C ILE A 154 14.02 -9.06 24.03
N ASN A 155 12.76 -9.44 24.24
CA ASN A 155 11.74 -8.62 24.87
C ASN A 155 11.65 -8.90 26.38
N MET A 156 10.89 -8.08 27.09
CA MET A 156 10.75 -8.17 28.56
C MET A 156 10.07 -9.45 29.05
N ASP A 157 9.25 -10.08 28.22
CA ASP A 157 8.48 -11.29 28.52
C ASP A 157 9.20 -12.58 28.13
N LEU A 158 10.53 -12.52 27.94
CA LEU A 158 11.35 -13.62 27.42
C LEU A 158 10.92 -14.09 26.02
N SER A 159 10.14 -13.28 25.29
CA SER A 159 9.94 -13.49 23.86
C SER A 159 11.14 -12.98 23.08
N VAL A 160 11.49 -13.74 22.05
CA VAL A 160 12.54 -13.40 21.10
C VAL A 160 11.87 -13.14 19.78
N THR A 161 11.85 -11.88 19.37
CA THR A 161 11.29 -11.45 18.09
C THR A 161 12.28 -10.52 17.43
N PRO A 162 12.76 -10.83 16.20
CA PRO A 162 13.65 -9.91 15.53
C PRO A 162 12.94 -8.58 15.27
N ILE A 163 13.68 -7.48 15.41
CA ILE A 163 13.20 -6.13 15.08
C ILE A 163 13.68 -5.80 13.66
N PRO A 164 12.89 -6.08 12.61
CA PRO A 164 13.35 -5.88 11.25
C PRO A 164 13.42 -4.40 10.91
N CYS A 165 14.40 -4.03 10.10
CA CYS A 165 14.21 -2.84 9.26
C CYS A 165 13.05 -3.10 8.30
N ARG A 166 12.21 -2.09 8.07
CA ARG A 166 11.02 -2.19 7.23
C ARG A 166 11.30 -2.80 5.85
N GLY A 167 10.47 -3.76 5.42
CA GLY A 167 10.61 -4.46 4.12
C GLY A 167 11.65 -5.59 4.10
N HIS A 168 12.16 -5.99 5.28
CA HIS A 168 13.17 -7.04 5.43
C HIS A 168 12.72 -8.21 6.32
N THR A 169 11.43 -8.34 6.66
CA THR A 169 10.89 -9.46 7.47
C THR A 169 11.45 -10.82 7.05
N LYS A 170 11.41 -11.15 5.75
CA LYS A 170 11.97 -12.41 5.21
C LYS A 170 13.47 -12.60 5.52
N VAL A 171 14.27 -11.54 5.45
CA VAL A 171 15.71 -11.62 5.74
C VAL A 171 15.92 -11.94 7.21
N PHE A 172 15.19 -11.25 8.10
CA PHE A 172 15.27 -11.49 9.53
C PHE A 172 14.70 -12.87 9.92
N GLN A 173 13.70 -13.37 9.19
CA GLN A 173 13.21 -14.74 9.30
C GLN A 173 14.30 -15.77 8.99
N GLN A 174 14.99 -15.61 7.84
CA GLN A 174 16.09 -16.48 7.47
C GLN A 174 17.23 -16.43 8.49
N MET A 175 17.55 -15.25 9.01
CA MET A 175 18.57 -15.08 10.05
C MET A 175 18.18 -15.77 11.35
N PHE A 176 16.91 -15.66 11.75
CA PHE A 176 16.39 -16.34 12.94
C PHE A 176 16.54 -17.86 12.83
N ILE A 177 16.19 -18.43 11.67
CA ILE A 177 16.37 -19.86 11.39
C ILE A 177 17.86 -20.26 11.39
N VAL A 178 18.73 -19.47 10.75
CA VAL A 178 20.18 -19.75 10.72
C VAL A 178 20.78 -19.76 12.14
N ILE A 179 20.34 -18.86 13.02
CA ILE A 179 20.79 -18.85 14.42
C ILE A 179 20.37 -20.12 15.16
N LEU A 180 19.12 -20.56 14.97
CA LEU A 180 18.62 -21.80 15.58
C LEU A 180 19.35 -23.04 15.03
N ASP A 181 19.66 -23.04 13.73
CA ASP A 181 20.40 -24.10 13.05
C ASP A 181 21.84 -24.20 13.57
N ASP A 182 22.55 -23.07 13.59
CA ASP A 182 23.91 -22.99 14.12
C ASP A 182 23.95 -23.39 15.61
N TRP A 183 22.92 -23.06 16.41
CA TRP A 183 22.84 -23.51 17.81
C TRP A 183 22.64 -25.03 17.91
N MET A 184 21.72 -25.59 17.14
CA MET A 184 21.41 -27.02 17.15
C MET A 184 22.65 -27.88 16.80
N PHE A 185 23.47 -27.40 15.86
CA PHE A 185 24.69 -28.08 15.40
C PHE A 185 25.98 -27.62 16.11
N GLY A 186 25.90 -26.75 17.12
CA GLY A 186 27.07 -26.29 17.88
C GLY A 186 28.02 -25.38 17.10
N GLN A 187 27.54 -24.69 16.08
CA GLN A 187 28.26 -23.76 15.20
C GLN A 187 27.94 -22.28 15.45
N LEU A 188 27.24 -21.98 16.55
CA LEU A 188 26.74 -20.64 16.87
C LEU A 188 27.86 -19.61 17.06
N ASP A 189 27.84 -18.54 16.26
CA ASP A 189 28.70 -17.37 16.45
C ASP A 189 28.16 -16.49 17.59
N THR A 190 28.65 -16.73 18.81
CA THR A 190 28.25 -15.98 20.00
C THR A 190 28.63 -14.49 19.98
N THR A 191 29.47 -14.04 19.04
CA THR A 191 29.75 -12.61 18.84
C THR A 191 28.64 -11.88 18.08
N ALA A 192 27.69 -12.65 17.52
CA ALA A 192 26.61 -12.22 16.64
C ALA A 192 27.04 -11.50 15.35
N LYS A 193 28.35 -11.41 15.05
CA LYS A 193 28.87 -10.68 13.89
C LYS A 193 28.36 -11.29 12.58
N ARG A 194 28.32 -12.62 12.49
CA ARG A 194 27.78 -13.35 11.32
C ARG A 194 26.32 -13.02 11.03
N TYR A 195 25.55 -12.65 12.06
CA TYR A 195 24.12 -12.42 11.97
C TYR A 195 23.75 -10.94 11.93
N ARG A 196 24.71 -10.01 11.90
CA ARG A 196 24.38 -8.59 11.76
C ARG A 196 24.02 -8.29 10.31
N ALA A 197 22.77 -7.89 10.09
CA ALA A 197 22.32 -7.37 8.81
C ALA A 197 22.20 -5.84 8.89
N ASP A 198 23.18 -5.12 8.34
CA ASP A 198 23.03 -3.69 8.10
C ASP A 198 22.10 -3.48 6.90
N ARG A 199 20.93 -2.88 7.13
CA ARG A 199 19.87 -2.76 6.13
C ARG A 199 19.22 -1.39 6.21
N VAL A 200 19.09 -0.75 5.06
CA VAL A 200 18.30 0.46 4.91
C VAL A 200 16.82 0.09 4.81
N ALA A 201 15.97 0.76 5.59
CA ALA A 201 14.52 0.58 5.53
C ALA A 201 14.01 0.79 4.09
N LYS A 202 13.28 -0.20 3.54
CA LYS A 202 12.61 -0.05 2.25
C LYS A 202 11.42 0.90 2.39
N PRO A 203 11.00 1.63 1.34
CA PRO A 203 9.77 2.43 1.39
C PRO A 203 8.52 1.57 1.69
N MET A 204 7.53 2.11 2.41
CA MET A 204 6.26 1.40 2.69
C MET A 204 5.46 1.07 1.43
N ILE A 205 5.56 1.95 0.46
CA ILE A 205 4.95 1.81 -0.85
C ILE A 205 6.12 1.59 -1.82
N PRO A 206 6.25 0.40 -2.42
CA PRO A 206 7.21 0.17 -3.49
C PRO A 206 7.03 1.19 -4.60
N GLU A 207 8.07 1.41 -5.40
CA GLU A 207 7.99 2.33 -6.53
C GLU A 207 6.73 2.05 -7.37
N LEU A 208 6.00 3.12 -7.70
CA LEU A 208 4.75 2.98 -8.44
C LEU A 208 5.06 2.40 -9.82
N PRO A 209 4.38 1.33 -10.23
CA PRO A 209 4.66 0.69 -11.49
C PRO A 209 4.36 1.66 -12.64
N PRO A 210 5.11 1.56 -13.75
CA PRO A 210 4.73 2.24 -14.98
C PRO A 210 3.33 1.79 -15.36
N VAL A 211 2.54 2.69 -15.94
CA VAL A 211 1.14 2.40 -16.18
C VAL A 211 1.02 1.27 -17.22
N ASN A 212 0.36 0.15 -16.86
CA ASN A 212 0.13 -0.96 -17.77
C ASN A 212 -0.52 -0.46 -19.08
N ALA A 213 0.19 -0.63 -20.19
CA ALA A 213 -0.20 -0.10 -21.50
C ALA A 213 -1.48 -0.71 -22.07
N GLY A 214 -1.85 -1.93 -21.66
CA GLY A 214 -3.12 -2.57 -22.04
C GLY A 214 -4.29 -1.91 -21.31
N ALA A 215 -4.22 -1.87 -19.99
CA ALA A 215 -5.25 -1.26 -19.16
C ALA A 215 -5.43 0.25 -19.41
N LEU A 216 -4.34 0.96 -19.74
CA LEU A 216 -4.38 2.34 -20.22
C LEU A 216 -5.27 2.48 -21.45
N ARG A 217 -5.08 1.60 -22.45
CA ARG A 217 -5.84 1.63 -23.70
C ARG A 217 -7.34 1.38 -23.46
N ASP A 218 -7.68 0.42 -22.61
CA ASP A 218 -9.08 0.13 -22.27
C ASP A 218 -9.75 1.30 -21.53
N HIS A 219 -9.03 1.89 -20.58
CA HIS A 219 -9.52 3.07 -19.88
C HIS A 219 -9.72 4.25 -20.84
N GLN A 220 -8.77 4.46 -21.75
CA GLN A 220 -8.87 5.47 -22.80
C GLN A 220 -10.06 5.23 -23.72
N ALA A 221 -10.33 3.98 -24.10
CA ALA A 221 -11.50 3.64 -24.91
C ALA A 221 -12.81 4.00 -24.18
N LEU A 222 -12.90 3.70 -22.87
CA LEU A 222 -14.06 4.05 -22.05
C LEU A 222 -14.25 5.57 -21.95
N VAL A 223 -13.18 6.32 -21.67
CA VAL A 223 -13.22 7.79 -21.60
C VAL A 223 -13.58 8.37 -22.97
N SER A 224 -13.02 7.85 -24.06
CA SER A 224 -13.34 8.27 -25.42
C SER A 224 -14.81 8.06 -25.76
N LYS A 225 -15.41 6.94 -25.34
CA LYS A 225 -16.86 6.70 -25.50
C LYS A 225 -17.71 7.74 -24.74
N ARG A 226 -17.29 8.12 -23.53
CA ARG A 226 -17.97 9.17 -22.74
C ARG A 226 -17.82 10.56 -23.36
N VAL A 227 -16.62 10.89 -23.84
CA VAL A 227 -16.35 12.14 -24.56
C VAL A 227 -17.23 12.25 -25.79
N LYS A 228 -17.29 11.20 -26.63
CA LYS A 228 -18.18 11.15 -27.80
C LYS A 228 -19.64 11.40 -27.40
N LYS A 229 -20.14 10.72 -26.35
CA LYS A 229 -21.50 10.94 -25.85
C LYS A 229 -21.74 12.41 -25.46
N ILE A 230 -20.79 13.03 -24.75
CA ILE A 230 -20.93 14.44 -24.31
C ILE A 230 -20.87 15.40 -25.49
N ASN A 231 -19.98 15.19 -26.46
CA ASN A 231 -19.98 15.99 -27.68
C ASN A 231 -21.31 15.86 -28.45
N THR A 232 -21.89 14.66 -28.53
CA THR A 232 -23.21 14.45 -29.15
C THR A 232 -24.33 15.16 -28.41
N LEU A 233 -24.28 15.22 -27.08
CA LEU A 233 -25.25 15.99 -26.28
C LEU A 233 -25.07 17.51 -26.50
N GLY A 234 -23.83 17.97 -26.69
CA GLY A 234 -23.50 19.35 -26.95
C GLY A 234 -24.08 20.27 -25.89
N GLU A 235 -24.93 21.22 -26.29
CA GLU A 235 -25.52 22.16 -25.35
C GLU A 235 -26.44 21.53 -24.31
N SER A 236 -27.04 20.39 -24.63
CA SER A 236 -27.94 19.62 -23.76
C SER A 236 -27.18 18.78 -22.71
N ALA A 237 -25.85 18.78 -22.71
CA ALA A 237 -25.06 18.09 -21.70
C ALA A 237 -25.30 18.71 -20.31
N THR A 238 -25.75 17.89 -19.36
CA THR A 238 -26.09 18.39 -18.03
C THR A 238 -24.85 18.61 -17.16
N PHE A 239 -25.02 19.35 -16.06
CA PHE A 239 -23.98 19.47 -15.04
C PHE A 239 -23.50 18.09 -14.55
N ASP A 240 -24.43 17.16 -14.32
CA ASP A 240 -24.11 15.82 -13.84
C ASP A 240 -23.31 15.00 -14.88
N ASP A 241 -23.63 15.13 -16.17
CA ASP A 241 -22.84 14.49 -17.25
C ASP A 241 -21.38 14.97 -17.22
N LEU A 242 -21.16 16.29 -17.09
CA LEU A 242 -19.84 16.89 -17.02
C LEU A 242 -19.10 16.53 -15.71
N VAL A 243 -19.81 16.39 -14.59
CA VAL A 243 -19.21 15.93 -13.32
C VAL A 243 -18.80 14.46 -13.39
N LYS A 244 -19.59 13.61 -14.07
CA LYS A 244 -19.29 12.18 -14.28
C LYS A 244 -18.16 11.96 -15.30
N LEU A 245 -17.87 12.95 -16.14
CA LEU A 245 -16.72 12.95 -17.05
C LEU A 245 -15.42 13.19 -16.26
N ARG A 246 -14.87 12.11 -15.71
CA ARG A 246 -13.57 12.11 -15.01
C ARG A 246 -12.47 11.60 -15.94
N SER A 247 -11.33 12.30 -15.97
CA SER A 247 -10.21 11.97 -16.87
C SER A 247 -9.55 10.62 -16.56
N GLY A 248 -9.62 10.19 -15.29
CA GLY A 248 -8.87 9.04 -14.80
C GLY A 248 -7.37 9.14 -15.08
N ARG A 249 -6.68 7.99 -15.10
CA ARG A 249 -5.26 7.87 -15.46
C ARG A 249 -5.19 7.30 -16.87
N ASP A 250 -4.56 8.04 -17.77
CA ASP A 250 -4.39 7.71 -19.18
C ASP A 250 -3.00 8.12 -19.69
N SER A 251 -2.70 7.91 -20.98
CA SER A 251 -1.38 8.23 -21.56
C SER A 251 -1.01 9.72 -21.47
N TYR A 252 -1.99 10.62 -21.32
CA TYR A 252 -1.79 12.08 -21.27
C TYR A 252 -1.75 12.62 -19.84
N SER A 253 -2.06 11.81 -18.84
CA SER A 253 -2.25 12.24 -17.45
C SER A 253 -0.98 12.81 -16.82
N THR A 254 0.19 12.34 -17.24
CA THR A 254 1.49 12.82 -16.75
C THR A 254 2.05 13.98 -17.55
N TRP A 255 1.52 14.22 -18.76
CA TRP A 255 2.08 15.21 -19.67
C TRP A 255 1.94 16.62 -19.12
N LYS A 256 3.02 17.39 -19.21
CA LYS A 256 3.13 18.80 -18.83
C LYS A 256 2.81 19.70 -20.02
N ILE A 257 2.65 21.00 -19.76
CA ILE A 257 2.30 21.99 -20.81
C ILE A 257 3.21 21.88 -22.05
N PRO A 258 4.55 21.75 -21.94
CA PRO A 258 5.41 21.64 -23.14
C PRO A 258 5.06 20.44 -24.03
N GLU A 259 4.81 19.28 -23.43
CA GLU A 259 4.45 18.05 -24.15
C GLU A 259 3.04 18.15 -24.75
N LEU A 260 2.11 18.75 -24.02
CA LEU A 260 0.73 18.98 -24.46
C LEU A 260 0.68 19.98 -25.64
N LYS A 261 1.41 21.10 -25.56
CA LYS A 261 1.52 22.08 -26.67
C LYS A 261 2.10 21.44 -27.91
N LYS A 262 3.17 20.64 -27.76
CA LYS A 262 3.79 19.94 -28.89
C LYS A 262 2.80 18.99 -29.58
N ALA A 263 1.99 18.28 -28.80
CA ALA A 263 0.99 17.37 -29.35
C ALA A 263 -0.21 18.08 -30.01
N LEU A 264 -0.56 19.28 -29.51
CA LEU A 264 -1.66 20.12 -30.01
C LEU A 264 -1.19 21.24 -30.94
N ALA A 265 0.04 21.20 -31.46
CA ALA A 265 0.65 22.33 -32.16
C ALA A 265 -0.14 22.82 -33.38
N ASN A 266 -0.92 21.94 -34.02
CA ASN A 266 -1.75 22.24 -35.18
C ASN A 266 -3.25 22.32 -34.83
N ASP A 267 -3.62 22.28 -33.55
CA ASP A 267 -5.02 22.32 -33.12
C ASP A 267 -5.45 23.78 -32.89
N PRO A 268 -6.43 24.30 -33.65
CA PRO A 268 -6.89 25.69 -33.50
C PRO A 268 -7.51 25.98 -32.12
N ALA A 269 -7.89 24.94 -31.36
CA ALA A 269 -8.37 25.10 -29.99
C ALA A 269 -7.26 25.54 -29.03
N LEU A 270 -5.98 25.32 -29.36
CA LEU A 270 -4.87 25.58 -28.46
C LEU A 270 -4.82 27.06 -28.05
N ASP A 271 -4.75 27.97 -29.02
CA ASP A 271 -4.68 29.42 -28.78
C ASP A 271 -5.87 29.94 -27.98
N TYR A 272 -7.06 29.38 -28.23
CA TYR A 272 -8.27 29.73 -27.48
C TYR A 272 -8.15 29.29 -26.01
N LEU A 273 -7.70 28.06 -25.73
CA LEU A 273 -7.53 27.58 -24.37
C LEU A 273 -6.49 28.39 -23.59
N GLU A 274 -5.38 28.78 -24.23
CA GLU A 274 -4.31 29.57 -23.57
C GLU A 274 -4.78 30.98 -23.22
N SER A 275 -5.56 31.60 -24.11
CA SER A 275 -6.08 32.96 -23.91
C SER A 275 -7.18 33.03 -22.85
N HIS A 276 -7.92 31.95 -22.61
CA HIS A 276 -9.08 31.95 -21.71
C HIS A 276 -8.85 31.23 -20.37
N ILE A 277 -7.81 30.39 -20.23
CA ILE A 277 -7.52 29.64 -18.99
C ILE A 277 -6.12 29.97 -18.48
N HIS A 278 -6.03 30.93 -17.56
CA HIS A 278 -4.75 31.38 -16.99
C HIS A 278 -4.21 30.48 -15.87
N ASN A 279 -5.08 29.70 -15.23
CA ASN A 279 -4.67 28.77 -14.18
C ASN A 279 -3.92 27.59 -14.82
N THR A 280 -2.63 27.45 -14.52
CA THR A 280 -1.74 26.42 -15.10
C THR A 280 -2.27 24.98 -14.91
N PRO A 281 -2.64 24.53 -13.70
CA PRO A 281 -3.32 23.25 -13.50
C PRO A 281 -4.60 23.07 -14.34
N ALA A 282 -5.43 24.10 -14.44
CA ALA A 282 -6.68 24.03 -15.20
C ALA A 282 -6.43 23.95 -16.72
N LEU A 283 -5.48 24.72 -17.22
CA LEU A 283 -5.06 24.71 -18.62
C LEU A 283 -4.54 23.32 -19.04
N GLN A 284 -3.72 22.69 -18.20
CA GLN A 284 -3.28 21.30 -18.43
C GLN A 284 -4.46 20.33 -18.52
N ARG A 285 -5.48 20.48 -17.66
CA ARG A 285 -6.67 19.62 -17.73
C ARG A 285 -7.46 19.85 -19.02
N ALA A 286 -7.64 21.10 -19.42
CA ALA A 286 -8.32 21.47 -20.66
C ALA A 286 -7.62 20.90 -21.90
N MET A 287 -6.29 21.06 -22.00
CA MET A 287 -5.49 20.48 -23.10
C MET A 287 -5.59 18.94 -23.12
N ARG A 288 -5.55 18.28 -21.96
CA ARG A 288 -5.75 16.82 -21.89
C ARG A 288 -7.16 16.40 -22.32
N TRP A 289 -8.19 17.20 -22.04
CA TRP A 289 -9.54 16.93 -22.57
C TRP A 289 -9.59 17.07 -24.08
N ARG A 290 -8.90 18.07 -24.65
CA ARG A 290 -8.79 18.23 -26.09
C ARG A 290 -8.11 17.02 -26.75
N MET A 291 -7.02 16.52 -26.16
CA MET A 291 -6.33 15.29 -26.60
C MET A 291 -7.23 14.04 -26.57
N ARG A 292 -8.29 14.04 -25.76
CA ARG A 292 -9.28 12.95 -25.69
C ARG A 292 -10.46 13.16 -26.66
N GLY A 293 -10.44 14.22 -27.44
CA GLY A 293 -11.46 14.58 -28.42
C GLY A 293 -12.65 15.36 -27.85
N LEU A 294 -12.55 15.95 -26.66
CA LEU A 294 -13.64 16.80 -26.15
C LEU A 294 -13.66 18.11 -26.96
N ASP A 295 -14.85 18.54 -27.36
CA ASP A 295 -15.00 19.75 -28.17
C ASP A 295 -14.75 21.00 -27.33
N LEU A 296 -14.25 22.07 -27.97
CA LEU A 296 -13.85 23.31 -27.29
C LEU A 296 -14.95 23.88 -26.40
N ALA A 297 -16.19 23.96 -26.92
CA ALA A 297 -17.34 24.44 -26.15
C ALA A 297 -17.60 23.58 -24.89
N MET A 298 -17.44 22.26 -25.00
CA MET A 298 -17.62 21.34 -23.87
C MET A 298 -16.45 21.41 -22.88
N ILE A 299 -15.23 21.68 -23.35
CA ILE A 299 -14.07 21.92 -22.47
C ILE A 299 -14.31 23.17 -21.61
N MET A 300 -14.83 24.25 -22.19
CA MET A 300 -15.12 25.48 -21.45
C MET A 300 -16.24 25.26 -20.41
N LYS A 301 -17.34 24.63 -20.79
CA LYS A 301 -18.39 24.24 -19.83
C LYS A 301 -17.85 23.34 -18.71
N LYS A 302 -17.00 22.36 -19.05
CA LYS A 302 -16.36 21.49 -18.06
C LYS A 302 -15.45 22.27 -17.11
N HIS A 303 -14.72 23.26 -17.63
CA HIS A 303 -13.85 24.12 -16.83
C HIS A 303 -14.66 24.92 -15.80
N GLU A 304 -15.78 25.51 -16.19
CA GLU A 304 -16.69 26.22 -15.28
C GLU A 304 -17.24 25.29 -14.20
N VAL A 305 -17.70 24.09 -14.58
CA VAL A 305 -18.16 23.06 -13.62
C VAL A 305 -17.05 22.71 -12.61
N ASP A 306 -15.81 22.54 -13.07
CA ASP A 306 -14.67 22.25 -12.20
C ASP A 306 -14.36 23.41 -11.24
N GLN A 307 -14.45 24.67 -11.69
CA GLN A 307 -14.28 25.84 -10.83
C GLN A 307 -15.37 25.93 -9.73
N VAL A 308 -16.62 25.61 -10.07
CA VAL A 308 -17.72 25.55 -9.09
C VAL A 308 -17.47 24.46 -8.05
N LEU A 309 -16.95 23.30 -8.46
CA LEU A 309 -16.61 22.22 -7.53
C LEU A 309 -15.40 22.56 -6.66
N GLU A 310 -14.35 23.15 -7.23
CA GLU A 310 -13.14 23.56 -6.52
C GLU A 310 -13.45 24.63 -5.46
N SER A 311 -14.24 25.66 -5.81
CA SER A 311 -14.65 26.71 -4.88
C SER A 311 -15.50 26.17 -3.72
N ARG A 312 -16.46 25.27 -4.00
CA ARG A 312 -17.27 24.60 -2.97
C ARG A 312 -16.40 23.75 -2.04
N ALA A 313 -15.42 23.02 -2.58
CA ALA A 313 -14.50 22.20 -1.78
C ALA A 313 -13.61 23.05 -0.87
N LEU A 314 -13.12 24.19 -1.38
CA LEU A 314 -12.37 25.19 -0.60
C LEU A 314 -13.20 25.75 0.56
N ARG A 315 -14.46 26.12 0.30
CA ARG A 315 -15.37 26.66 1.32
C ARG A 315 -15.62 25.65 2.45
N ILE A 316 -15.97 24.41 2.10
CA ILE A 316 -16.17 23.33 3.08
C ILE A 316 -14.89 23.09 3.91
N LYS A 317 -13.70 23.17 3.29
CA LYS A 317 -12.43 23.01 3.99
C LYS A 317 -12.16 24.16 4.98
N GLN A 318 -12.54 25.39 4.64
CA GLN A 318 -12.43 26.55 5.52
C GLN A 318 -13.41 26.46 6.68
N GLU A 319 -14.67 26.13 6.41
CA GLU A 319 -15.72 25.90 7.43
C GLU A 319 -15.28 24.82 8.44
N LYS A 320 -14.70 23.71 7.96
CA LYS A 320 -14.17 22.65 8.83
C LYS A 320 -12.95 23.05 9.67
N ARG A 321 -12.17 24.04 9.22
CA ARG A 321 -11.04 24.58 9.99
C ARG A 321 -11.56 25.50 11.10
N GLN A 322 -12.47 26.39 10.77
CA GLN A 322 -13.10 27.31 11.74
C GLN A 322 -13.92 26.59 12.81
N ALA A 323 -14.49 25.42 12.50
CA ALA A 323 -15.21 24.59 13.49
C ALA A 323 -14.29 23.75 14.40
N LYS A 324 -12.98 23.71 14.13
CA LYS A 324 -11.98 23.03 14.97
C LYS A 324 -11.22 23.98 15.89
N ASP A 325 -11.32 25.29 15.64
CA ASP A 325 -10.78 26.37 16.48
C ASP A 325 -11.87 26.85 17.47
#